data_AF-A0A560FS28-F1
#
_entry.id   AF-A0A560FS28-F1
#
_cell.length_a   1.000
_cell.length_b   1.000
_cell.length_c   1.000
_cell.angle_alpha   90.00
_cell.angle_beta   90.00
_cell.angle_gamma   90.00
#
_symmetry.space_group_name_H-M   'P 1'
#
loop_
_entity.id
_entity.type
_entity.pdbx_description
1 polymer ?
#
loop_
_entity_poly.entity_id
_entity_poly.type
_entity_poly.pdbx_seq_one_letter_code
_entity_poly.pdbx_strand_id
1 'polypeptide(L)'
;MENREKQLRRVLLRTKIIVAAVALGLVVLLIGVFRMPWWLAIIFVAIGFIGNGLLAKWEDELPGGFNNPHPPKEDPLQSCRPRS
;
A
#
# COMPACT_ATOMS: atom_id res chain seq x y z
N MET A 1 -4.58 6.77 -25.70
CA MET A 1 -4.34 5.77 -24.63
C MET A 1 -2.86 5.70 -24.23
N GLU A 2 -1.93 5.89 -25.15
CA GLU A 2 -0.46 5.86 -24.93
C GLU A 2 0.08 6.76 -23.78
N ASN A 3 -0.51 7.94 -23.54
CA ASN A 3 -0.06 8.82 -22.47
C ASN A 3 -0.35 8.26 -21.06
N ARG A 4 -1.41 7.44 -20.89
CA ARG A 4 -1.73 6.77 -19.62
C ARG A 4 -0.71 5.68 -19.26
N GLU A 5 -0.24 4.91 -20.23
CA GLU A 5 0.75 3.86 -20.01
C GLU A 5 2.12 4.42 -19.60
N LYS A 6 2.55 5.52 -20.26
CA LYS A 6 3.80 6.22 -19.90
C LYS A 6 3.72 6.87 -18.52
N GLN A 7 2.55 7.33 -18.10
CA GLN A 7 2.32 7.83 -16.74
C GLN A 7 2.35 6.68 -15.72
N LEU A 8 1.62 5.59 -15.95
CA LEU A 8 1.61 4.40 -15.10
C LEU A 8 3.02 3.83 -14.90
N ARG A 9 3.79 3.64 -15.98
CA ARG A 9 5.16 3.14 -15.87
C ARG A 9 6.05 4.04 -15.02
N ARG A 10 5.93 5.37 -15.16
CA ARG A 10 6.69 6.33 -14.33
C ARG A 10 6.30 6.26 -12.87
N VAL A 11 5.00 6.21 -12.57
CA VAL A 11 4.52 6.08 -11.19
C VAL A 11 4.99 4.76 -10.59
N LEU A 12 4.84 3.64 -11.31
CA LEU A 12 5.33 2.34 -10.88
C LEU A 12 6.83 2.32 -10.65
N LEU A 13 7.62 2.94 -11.53
CA LEU A 13 9.08 3.04 -11.36
C LEU A 13 9.44 3.85 -10.11
N ARG A 14 8.79 5.00 -9.90
CA ARG A 14 9.01 5.85 -8.72
C ARG A 14 8.64 5.12 -7.44
N THR A 15 7.47 4.48 -7.40
CA THR A 15 7.03 3.70 -6.24
C THR A 15 8.00 2.56 -5.96
N LYS A 16 8.45 1.83 -6.98
CA LYS A 16 9.47 0.78 -6.83
C LYS A 16 10.79 1.31 -6.26
N ILE A 17 11.28 2.45 -6.74
CA ILE A 17 12.51 3.07 -6.24
C ILE A 17 12.35 3.47 -4.78
N ILE A 18 11.23 4.12 -4.42
CA ILE A 18 10.96 4.54 -3.05
C ILE A 18 10.89 3.32 -2.12
N VAL A 19 10.15 2.29 -2.50
CA VAL A 19 10.04 1.04 -1.72
C VAL A 19 11.41 0.38 -1.54
N ALA A 20 12.22 0.30 -2.60
CA ALA A 20 13.57 -0.25 -2.52
C ALA A 20 14.48 0.55 -1.58
N ALA A 21 14.41 1.89 -1.64
CA ALA A 21 15.19 2.76 -0.76
C ALA A 21 14.80 2.59 0.72
N VAL A 22 13.50 2.48 1.01
CA VAL A 22 13.00 2.21 2.37
C VAL A 22 13.46 0.85 2.87
N ALA A 23 13.35 -0.19 2.03
CA ALA A 23 13.80 -1.54 2.38
C ALA A 23 15.31 -1.59 2.68
N LEU A 24 16.12 -0.93 1.85
CA LEU A 24 17.57 -0.81 2.07
C LEU A 24 17.88 -0.06 3.38
N GLY A 25 17.17 1.03 3.66
CA GLY A 25 17.32 1.78 4.92
C GLY A 25 17.03 0.91 6.15
N LEU A 26 15.98 0.08 6.10
CA LEU A 26 15.66 -0.85 7.19
C LEU A 26 16.73 -1.94 7.37
N VAL A 27 17.27 -2.48 6.29
CA VAL A 27 18.38 -3.46 6.37
C VAL A 27 19.62 -2.83 7.01
N VAL A 28 20.00 -1.63 6.58
CA VAL A 28 21.15 -0.91 7.15
C VAL A 28 20.92 -0.60 8.64
N LEU A 29 19.71 -0.18 9.02
CA LEU A 29 19.34 0.05 10.41
C LEU A 29 19.46 -1.23 11.25
N LEU A 30 18.93 -2.36 10.76
CA LEU A 30 18.98 -3.66 11.45
C LEU A 30 20.42 -4.14 11.64
N ILE A 31 21.27 -4.00 10.62
CA ILE A 31 22.68 -4.37 10.72
C ILE A 31 23.44 -3.42 11.66
N GLY A 32 23.23 -2.11 11.53
CA GLY A 32 23.98 -1.10 12.27
C GLY A 32 23.61 -1.00 13.75
N VAL A 33 22.31 -1.00 14.06
CA VAL A 33 21.80 -0.83 15.43
C VAL A 33 21.74 -2.15 16.17
N PHE A 34 21.15 -3.17 15.55
CA PHE A 34 20.92 -4.46 16.20
C PHE A 34 22.08 -5.46 16.01
N ARG A 35 23.15 -5.06 15.29
CA ARG A 35 24.31 -5.91 14.98
C ARG A 35 23.90 -7.26 14.36
N MET A 36 22.73 -7.32 13.71
CA MET A 36 22.24 -8.53 13.09
C MET A 36 23.10 -8.90 11.89
N PRO A 37 23.33 -10.20 11.63
CA PRO A 37 24.01 -10.61 10.42
C PRO A 37 23.13 -10.27 9.22
N TRP A 38 23.76 -9.79 8.15
CA TRP A 38 23.09 -9.20 6.99
C TRP A 38 22.03 -10.12 6.35
N TRP A 39 22.26 -11.44 6.37
CA TRP A 39 21.30 -12.42 5.86
C TRP A 39 20.01 -12.48 6.69
N LEU A 40 20.09 -12.39 8.03
CA LEU A 40 18.91 -12.33 8.89
C LEU A 40 18.15 -11.02 8.72
N ALA A 41 18.86 -9.90 8.57
CA ALA A 41 18.23 -8.60 8.32
C ALA A 41 17.37 -8.61 7.04
N ILE A 42 17.86 -9.24 5.98
CA ILE A 42 17.10 -9.41 4.73
C ILE A 42 15.84 -10.25 4.95
N ILE A 43 15.95 -11.39 5.66
CA ILE A 43 14.81 -12.25 5.97
C ILE A 43 13.76 -11.48 6.79
N PHE A 44 14.20 -10.72 7.80
CA PHE A 44 13.30 -9.96 8.67
C PHE A 44 12.53 -8.89 7.89
N VAL A 45 13.23 -8.15 7.04
CA VAL A 45 12.59 -7.16 6.15
C VAL A 45 11.63 -7.85 5.19
N ALA A 46 12.00 -8.96 4.57
CA ALA A 46 11.12 -9.71 3.68
C ALA A 46 9.83 -10.17 4.40
N ILE A 47 9.95 -10.73 5.60
CA ILE A 47 8.79 -11.13 6.42
C ILE A 47 7.91 -9.93 6.76
N GLY A 48 8.51 -8.80 7.14
CA GLY A 48 7.77 -7.57 7.42
C GLY A 48 6.99 -7.06 6.21
N PHE A 49 7.58 -7.07 5.03
CA PHE A 49 6.91 -6.66 3.79
C PHE A 49 5.80 -7.64 3.37
N ILE A 50 6.05 -8.95 3.48
CA ILE A 50 5.03 -9.98 3.17
C ILE A 50 3.87 -9.89 4.15
N GLY A 51 4.16 -9.80 5.45
CA GLY A 51 3.15 -9.67 6.50
C GLY A 51 2.33 -8.39 6.32
N ASN A 52 2.98 -7.26 6.05
CA ASN A 52 2.30 -6.01 5.78
C ASN A 52 1.43 -6.08 4.50
N GLY A 53 1.91 -6.74 3.45
CA GLY A 53 1.13 -6.94 2.23
C GLY A 53 -0.07 -7.86 2.43
N LEU A 54 0.07 -8.93 3.21
CA LEU A 54 -1.03 -9.82 3.58
C LEU A 54 -2.07 -9.10 4.45
N LEU A 55 -1.61 -8.28 5.40
CA LEU A 55 -2.49 -7.48 6.26
C LEU A 55 -3.26 -6.44 5.45
N ALA A 56 -2.59 -5.74 4.55
CA ALA A 56 -3.23 -4.78 3.64
C ALA A 56 -4.27 -5.46 2.74
N LYS A 57 -3.97 -6.67 2.25
CA LYS A 57 -4.95 -7.46 1.48
C LYS A 57 -6.16 -7.84 2.32
N TRP A 58 -5.95 -8.23 3.58
CA TRP A 58 -7.04 -8.56 4.49
C TRP A 58 -7.91 -7.34 4.82
N GLU A 59 -7.30 -6.16 4.98
CA GLU A 59 -8.04 -4.89 5.17
C GLU A 59 -8.88 -4.52 3.95
N ASP A 60 -8.37 -4.75 2.73
CA ASP A 60 -9.09 -4.51 1.48
C ASP A 60 -10.30 -5.44 1.28
N GLU A 61 -10.32 -6.62 1.92
CA GLU A 61 -11.44 -7.58 1.84
C GLU A 61 -12.58 -7.26 2.83
N LEU A 62 -12.37 -6.33 3.78
CA LEU A 62 -13.42 -5.90 4.70
C LEU A 62 -14.45 -4.99 3.99
N PRO A 63 -15.76 -5.14 4.29
CA PRO A 63 -16.79 -4.27 3.72
C PRO A 63 -16.56 -2.82 4.14
N GLY A 64 -16.24 -1.96 3.18
CA GLY A 64 -15.84 -0.56 3.42
C GLY A 64 -14.34 -0.27 3.25
N GLY A 65 -13.54 -1.24 2.79
CA GLY A 65 -12.11 -1.08 2.49
C GLY A 65 -11.81 -0.13 1.32
N PHE A 66 -10.56 0.32 1.23
CA PHE A 66 -10.11 1.38 0.31
C PHE A 66 -10.37 1.06 -1.18
N ASN A 67 -10.28 -0.22 -1.56
CA ASN A 67 -10.57 -0.71 -2.91
C ASN A 67 -12.03 -1.15 -3.14
N ASN A 68 -12.86 -1.18 -2.11
CA ASN A 68 -14.28 -1.54 -2.21
C ASN A 68 -15.14 -0.58 -1.37
N PRO A 69 -15.18 0.71 -1.74
CA PRO A 69 -16.04 1.67 -1.06
C PRO A 69 -17.48 1.21 -1.25
N HIS A 70 -18.11 0.75 -0.17
CA HIS A 70 -19.54 0.53 -0.17
C HIS A 70 -20.18 1.89 -0.53
N PRO A 71 -21.06 1.96 -1.55
CA PRO A 71 -21.76 3.20 -1.83
C PRO A 71 -22.42 3.63 -0.51
N PRO A 72 -22.33 4.93 -0.15
CA PRO A 72 -23.02 5.42 1.03
C PRO A 72 -24.46 4.95 0.90
N LYS A 73 -24.96 4.24 1.91
CA LYS A 73 -26.38 3.87 1.96
C LYS A 73 -27.12 5.19 1.77
N GLU A 74 -27.74 5.35 0.61
CA GLU A 74 -28.57 6.51 0.34
C GLU A 74 -29.66 6.48 1.40
N ASP A 75 -29.58 7.38 2.37
CA ASP A 75 -30.69 7.62 3.26
C ASP A 75 -31.90 7.94 2.37
N PRO A 76 -33.01 7.19 2.45
CA PRO A 76 -34.19 7.40 1.61
C PRO A 76 -34.77 8.82 1.71
N LEU A 77 -34.28 9.63 2.65
CA LEU A 77 -34.70 11.00 2.90
C LEU A 77 -34.05 12.04 1.98
N GLN A 78 -33.02 11.72 1.19
CA GLN A 78 -32.44 12.67 0.23
C GLN A 78 -33.11 12.69 -1.15
N SER A 79 -33.87 11.64 -1.53
CA SER A 79 -34.57 11.64 -2.82
C SER A 79 -35.80 12.56 -2.86
N CYS A 80 -36.25 13.05 -1.70
CA CYS A 80 -37.45 13.89 -1.58
C CYS A 80 -37.19 15.41 -1.56
N ARG A 81 -35.96 15.90 -1.80
CA ARG A 81 -35.75 17.35 -1.94
C ARG A 81 -35.91 17.79 -3.41
N PRO A 82 -36.91 18.63 -3.73
CA PRO A 82 -36.97 19.26 -5.05
C PRO A 82 -35.75 20.18 -5.20
N ARG A 83 -35.06 20.05 -6.34
CA ARG A 83 -34.02 21.00 -6.75
C ARG A 83 -34.69 22.35 -7.00
N SER A 84 -34.35 23.35 -6.19
CA SER A 84 -34.58 24.78 -6.47
C SER A 84 -33.54 25.31 -7.44
#